data_AF-F0YR55-F1
#
_entry.id   AF-F0YR55-F1
#
_cell.length_a   1.000
_cell.length_b   1.000
_cell.length_c   1.000
_cell.angle_alpha   90.00
_cell.angle_beta   90.00
_cell.angle_gamma   90.00
#
_symmetry.space_group_name_H-M   'P 1'
#
loop_
_entity.id
_entity.type
_entity.pdbx_description
1 polymer ?
#
loop_
_entity_poly.entity_id
_entity_poly.type
_entity_poly.pdbx_seq_one_letter_code
_entity_poly.pdbx_strand_id
1 'polypeptide(L)'
;RGDDIDGEAAYDYSGYSVSLSADGTALAVGAYENDGAGSNAGHARVFAWDPVDETWKQRGDDIDGEAAYDYSGYSVSLSADGTMLAVGASGNDGAGSWAGHARVFAWDPDDETWVQRGFDIDGEAASDFSGISVSLSADGTTLAVGAYGNDGAGSGAGHARVFAWDPVDETWKQRGDDIDGEAAGDLSGYSVSLSADGTALAVGAPYNDGAGSNAGHARVFAWDPVDETWKQRGDDIDGEAADDRSGYSVSLSADGTTLAVGARYNDGAGSNAGHARVFAWDPVDETWVQRGEDIDGEAAYDESGPSVSLSADGTALAVGA
;
A
#
# COMPACT_ATOMS: atom_id res chain seq x y z
N ARG A 1 2.14 -18.21 13.10
CA ARG A 1 2.35 -19.02 14.33
C ARG A 1 1.48 -18.42 15.42
N GLY A 2 1.18 -19.19 16.47
CA GLY A 2 0.31 -18.74 17.57
C GLY A 2 -1.17 -18.99 17.29
N ASP A 3 -1.99 -18.58 18.27
CA ASP A 3 -3.44 -18.55 18.18
C ASP A 3 -3.92 -17.43 17.23
N ASP A 4 -5.22 -17.45 16.93
CA ASP A 4 -5.88 -16.45 16.08
C ASP A 4 -5.85 -15.05 16.73
N ILE A 5 -5.72 -14.02 15.90
CA ILE A 5 -5.90 -12.62 16.31
C ILE A 5 -7.28 -12.19 15.82
N ASP A 6 -8.22 -12.08 16.76
CA ASP A 6 -9.61 -11.75 16.46
C ASP A 6 -9.87 -10.23 16.46
N GLY A 7 -10.83 -9.82 15.63
CA GLY A 7 -11.45 -8.49 15.71
C GLY A 7 -12.15 -8.24 17.04
N GLU A 8 -12.46 -6.98 17.32
CA GLU A 8 -13.10 -6.59 18.58
C GLU A 8 -14.63 -6.62 18.48
N ALA A 9 -15.16 -6.45 17.26
CA ALA A 9 -16.59 -6.40 17.00
C ALA A 9 -16.96 -7.09 15.68
N ALA A 10 -18.24 -7.46 15.56
CA ALA A 10 -18.74 -7.92 14.27
C ALA A 10 -18.75 -6.75 13.27
N TYR A 11 -18.33 -7.03 12.03
CA TYR A 11 -18.28 -6.06 10.93
C TYR A 11 -17.25 -4.93 11.10
N ASP A 12 -16.25 -5.07 11.97
CA ASP A 12 -15.13 -4.12 12.05
C ASP A 12 -14.09 -4.29 10.92
N TYR A 13 -14.20 -5.39 10.16
CA TYR A 13 -13.27 -5.81 9.12
C TYR A 13 -11.81 -5.91 9.61
N SER A 14 -11.60 -6.34 10.86
CA SER A 14 -10.26 -6.62 11.37
C SER A 14 -9.52 -7.61 10.46
N GLY A 15 -8.31 -7.24 10.06
CA GLY A 15 -7.50 -8.02 9.11
C GLY A 15 -7.67 -7.59 7.65
N TYR A 16 -8.45 -6.53 7.38
CA TYR A 16 -8.58 -5.97 6.02
C TYR A 16 -7.23 -5.57 5.43
N SER A 17 -6.37 -4.97 6.25
CA SER A 17 -4.98 -4.71 5.93
C SER A 17 -4.06 -5.28 7.00
N VAL A 18 -2.92 -5.83 6.58
CA VAL A 18 -1.90 -6.39 7.49
C VAL A 18 -0.50 -6.04 7.03
N SER A 19 0.42 -5.86 7.97
CA SER A 19 1.84 -5.64 7.68
C SER A 19 2.71 -6.32 8.73
N LEU A 20 3.80 -6.97 8.31
CA LEU A 20 4.70 -7.70 9.19
C LEU A 20 6.10 -7.07 9.15
N SER A 21 6.76 -6.96 10.29
CA SER A 21 8.19 -6.60 10.35
C SER A 21 9.06 -7.61 9.61
N ALA A 22 10.26 -7.21 9.19
CA ALA A 22 11.14 -8.06 8.39
C ALA A 22 11.60 -9.33 9.14
N ASP A 23 11.69 -9.26 10.47
CA ASP A 23 12.02 -10.41 11.32
C ASP A 23 10.80 -11.27 11.72
N GLY A 24 9.59 -10.84 11.33
CA GLY A 24 8.34 -11.53 11.61
C GLY A 24 7.86 -11.44 13.06
N THR A 25 8.36 -10.48 13.85
CA THR A 25 8.04 -10.37 15.28
C THR A 25 7.06 -9.26 15.64
N ALA A 26 6.73 -8.35 14.71
CA ALA A 26 5.67 -7.36 14.85
C ALA A 26 4.68 -7.48 13.69
N LEU A 27 3.38 -7.42 14.00
CA LEU A 27 2.28 -7.52 13.05
C LEU A 27 1.31 -6.36 13.29
N ALA A 28 1.10 -5.52 12.28
CA ALA A 28 0.04 -4.52 12.27
C ALA A 28 -1.21 -5.09 11.58
N VAL A 29 -2.38 -4.74 12.12
CA VAL A 29 -3.69 -5.17 11.65
C VAL A 29 -4.61 -3.96 11.62
N GLY A 30 -5.16 -3.65 10.44
CA GLY A 30 -6.17 -2.61 10.25
C GLY A 30 -7.60 -3.16 10.33
N ALA A 31 -8.50 -2.37 10.90
CA ALA A 31 -9.93 -2.65 11.03
C ALA A 31 -10.71 -1.38 10.67
N TYR A 32 -10.92 -1.14 9.37
CA TYR A 32 -11.35 0.17 8.88
C TYR A 32 -12.79 0.55 9.21
N GLU A 33 -13.65 -0.40 9.59
CA GLU A 33 -15.03 -0.10 10.06
C GLU A 33 -15.21 -0.28 11.57
N ASN A 34 -14.11 -0.34 12.33
CA ASN A 34 -14.23 -0.35 13.78
C ASN A 34 -14.90 0.93 14.32
N ASP A 35 -15.73 0.77 15.36
CA ASP A 35 -16.58 1.84 15.92
C ASP A 35 -15.98 2.54 17.15
N GLY A 36 -14.73 2.25 17.54
CA GLY A 36 -14.10 2.69 18.79
C GLY A 36 -14.14 4.20 19.03
N ALA A 37 -13.85 4.99 17.99
CA ALA A 37 -13.88 6.46 18.02
C ALA A 37 -15.11 7.09 17.35
N GLY A 38 -16.11 6.30 16.95
CA GLY A 38 -17.28 6.74 16.19
C GLY A 38 -17.62 5.74 15.08
N SER A 39 -18.81 5.88 14.48
CA SER A 39 -19.29 4.92 13.46
C SER A 39 -18.28 4.80 12.32
N ASN A 40 -17.76 3.60 12.08
CA ASN A 40 -16.76 3.31 11.06
C ASN A 40 -15.55 4.28 11.08
N ALA A 41 -15.13 4.71 12.27
CA ALA A 41 -13.92 5.53 12.42
C ALA A 41 -12.67 4.74 12.04
N GLY A 42 -12.72 3.42 12.30
CA GLY A 42 -11.64 2.49 12.07
C GLY A 42 -10.52 2.59 13.10
N HIS A 43 -9.64 1.59 13.13
CA HIS A 43 -8.40 1.63 13.92
C HIS A 43 -7.30 0.76 13.29
N ALA A 44 -6.09 0.89 13.83
CA ALA A 44 -5.02 -0.09 13.67
C ALA A 44 -4.56 -0.65 15.03
N ARG A 45 -4.21 -1.94 15.07
CA ARG A 45 -3.58 -2.60 16.21
C ARG A 45 -2.23 -3.16 15.82
N VAL A 46 -1.28 -3.16 16.75
CA VAL A 46 0.01 -3.81 16.55
C VAL A 46 0.21 -4.90 17.58
N PHE A 47 0.68 -6.06 17.14
CA PHE A 47 0.97 -7.22 17.97
C PHE A 47 2.45 -7.54 17.91
N ALA A 48 3.04 -7.91 19.05
CA ALA A 48 4.38 -8.45 19.15
C ALA A 48 4.34 -9.95 19.45
N TRP A 49 5.22 -10.70 18.78
CA TRP A 49 5.39 -12.11 19.03
C TRP A 49 6.15 -12.34 20.35
N ASP A 50 5.53 -13.07 21.28
CA ASP A 50 6.19 -13.55 22.48
C ASP A 50 6.78 -14.95 22.22
N PRO A 51 8.13 -15.10 22.14
CA PRO A 51 8.75 -16.39 21.89
C PRO A 51 8.76 -17.33 23.10
N VAL A 52 8.43 -16.85 24.30
CA VAL A 52 8.34 -17.67 25.52
C VAL A 52 6.99 -18.35 25.59
N ASP A 53 5.92 -17.57 25.38
CA ASP A 53 4.55 -18.07 25.43
C ASP A 53 4.06 -18.61 24.08
N GLU A 54 4.82 -18.38 23.00
CA GLU A 54 4.45 -18.71 21.61
C GLU A 54 3.10 -18.10 21.18
N THR A 55 2.84 -16.86 21.64
CA THR A 55 1.59 -16.13 21.39
C THR A 55 1.85 -14.73 20.85
N TRP A 56 0.87 -14.17 20.15
CA TRP A 56 0.84 -12.75 19.81
C TRP A 56 0.23 -11.97 20.96
N LYS A 57 0.90 -10.88 21.36
CA LYS A 57 0.41 -9.95 22.39
C LYS A 57 0.29 -8.57 21.78
N GLN A 58 -0.83 -7.90 22.01
CA GLN A 58 -0.98 -6.52 21.56
C GLN A 58 0.11 -5.65 22.20
N ARG A 59 0.71 -4.79 21.38
CA ARG A 59 1.84 -3.93 21.73
C ARG A 59 1.35 -2.48 21.72
N GLY A 60 1.02 -1.98 22.92
CA GLY A 60 0.37 -0.69 23.13
C GLY A 60 -1.16 -0.76 23.00
N ASP A 61 -1.80 0.38 23.18
CA ASP A 61 -3.24 0.55 22.98
C ASP A 61 -3.60 0.59 21.48
N ASP A 62 -4.90 0.60 21.18
CA ASP A 62 -5.42 0.77 19.82
C ASP A 62 -5.06 2.15 19.26
N ILE A 63 -4.82 2.22 17.96
CA ILE A 63 -4.59 3.46 17.23
C ILE A 63 -5.87 3.82 16.49
N ASP A 64 -6.76 4.50 17.21
CA ASP A 64 -8.09 4.86 16.73
C ASP A 64 -8.07 5.92 15.61
N GLY A 65 -9.05 5.83 14.71
CA GLY A 65 -9.42 6.92 13.81
C GLY A 65 -9.88 8.17 14.56
N GLU A 66 -9.97 9.30 13.86
CA GLU A 66 -10.26 10.59 14.50
C GLU A 66 -11.76 10.87 14.59
N ALA A 67 -12.52 10.50 13.56
CA ALA A 67 -13.95 10.72 13.47
C ALA A 67 -14.69 9.59 12.74
N ALA A 68 -16.02 9.63 12.83
CA ALA A 68 -16.89 8.68 12.13
C ALA A 68 -16.70 8.77 10.61
N TYR A 69 -16.62 7.61 9.96
CA TYR A 69 -16.40 7.43 8.52
C TYR A 69 -15.01 7.78 7.99
N ASP A 70 -14.01 7.99 8.86
CA ASP A 70 -12.63 8.21 8.43
C ASP A 70 -11.98 6.96 7.81
N TYR A 71 -12.46 5.77 8.17
CA TYR A 71 -11.94 4.48 7.73
C TYR A 71 -10.44 4.28 8.04
N SER A 72 -10.00 4.67 9.24
CA SER A 72 -8.61 4.49 9.70
C SER A 72 -8.23 3.01 9.75
N GLY A 73 -7.05 2.65 9.25
CA GLY A 73 -6.63 1.25 9.13
C GLY A 73 -7.08 0.60 7.83
N TYR A 74 -7.59 1.37 6.87
CA TYR A 74 -7.82 0.87 5.50
C TYR A 74 -6.55 0.31 4.89
N SER A 75 -5.41 0.97 5.14
CA SER A 75 -4.09 0.48 4.81
C SER A 75 -3.14 0.67 5.99
N VAL A 76 -2.23 -0.29 6.20
CA VAL A 76 -1.19 -0.25 7.23
C VAL A 76 0.15 -0.69 6.66
N SER A 77 1.24 -0.09 7.15
CA SER A 77 2.61 -0.49 6.78
C SER A 77 3.56 -0.33 7.97
N LEU A 78 4.34 -1.37 8.29
CA LEU A 78 5.38 -1.33 9.30
C LEU A 78 6.76 -1.07 8.68
N SER A 79 7.66 -0.43 9.43
CA SER A 79 9.11 -0.50 9.16
C SER A 79 9.65 -1.91 9.36
N ALA A 80 10.85 -2.18 8.86
CA ALA A 80 11.47 -3.50 8.93
C ALA A 80 11.74 -3.95 10.38
N ASP A 81 12.02 -3.02 11.29
CA ASP A 81 12.18 -3.27 12.72
C ASP A 81 10.85 -3.24 13.51
N GLY A 82 9.75 -2.94 12.81
CA GLY A 82 8.42 -2.84 13.39
C GLY A 82 8.25 -1.70 14.37
N THR A 83 9.12 -0.69 14.43
CA THR A 83 9.02 0.45 15.37
C THR A 83 8.29 1.66 14.81
N MET A 84 8.07 1.70 13.49
CA MET A 84 7.28 2.70 12.80
C MET A 84 6.06 2.04 12.17
N LEU A 85 4.93 2.72 12.22
CA LEU A 85 3.66 2.31 11.61
C LEU A 85 3.07 3.47 10.82
N ALA A 86 2.76 3.28 9.54
CA ALA A 86 1.88 4.16 8.79
C ALA A 86 0.46 3.58 8.77
N VAL A 87 -0.54 4.45 8.92
CA VAL A 87 -1.96 4.13 8.90
C VAL A 87 -2.66 5.08 7.95
N GLY A 88 -3.32 4.55 6.93
CA GLY A 88 -4.16 5.32 6.01
C GLY A 88 -5.62 5.35 6.46
N ALA A 89 -6.27 6.51 6.28
CA ALA A 89 -7.71 6.68 6.49
C ALA A 89 -8.29 7.45 5.30
N SER A 90 -8.79 6.69 4.32
CA SER A 90 -9.24 7.21 3.03
C SER A 90 -10.52 8.04 3.10
N GLY A 91 -11.25 7.96 4.22
CA GLY A 91 -12.50 8.69 4.43
C GLY A 91 -12.37 9.99 5.20
N ASN A 92 -11.17 10.31 5.71
CA ASN A 92 -10.97 11.48 6.54
C ASN A 92 -11.28 12.80 5.81
N ASP A 93 -11.85 13.75 6.54
CA ASP A 93 -12.39 15.00 5.99
C ASP A 93 -11.48 16.23 6.20
N GLY A 94 -10.24 16.07 6.67
CA GLY A 94 -9.35 17.16 7.10
C GLY A 94 -9.10 18.24 6.02
N ALA A 95 -8.97 17.82 4.76
CA ALA A 95 -8.81 18.70 3.60
C ALA A 95 -10.06 18.84 2.70
N GLY A 96 -11.22 18.37 3.17
CA GLY A 96 -12.46 18.31 2.41
C GLY A 96 -13.10 16.93 2.48
N SER A 97 -14.38 16.83 2.11
CA SER A 97 -15.11 15.58 2.27
C SER A 97 -14.44 14.43 1.49
N TRP A 98 -14.11 13.32 2.16
CA TRP A 98 -13.42 12.18 1.55
C TRP A 98 -12.05 12.54 0.95
N ALA A 99 -11.37 13.56 1.47
CA ALA A 99 -10.01 13.87 1.02
C ALA A 99 -9.03 12.77 1.41
N GLY A 100 -9.27 12.13 2.55
CA GLY A 100 -8.42 11.12 3.14
C GLY A 100 -7.13 11.71 3.73
N HIS A 101 -6.40 10.90 4.49
CA HIS A 101 -5.08 11.25 5.01
C HIS A 101 -4.28 9.98 5.37
N ALA A 102 -3.01 10.19 5.71
CA ALA A 102 -2.18 9.18 6.36
C ALA A 102 -1.54 9.74 7.64
N ARG A 103 -1.39 8.88 8.64
CA ARG A 103 -0.67 9.17 9.89
C ARG A 103 0.46 8.19 10.10
N VAL A 104 1.55 8.64 10.71
CA VAL A 104 2.69 7.80 11.06
C VAL A 104 2.89 7.82 12.56
N PHE A 105 3.11 6.66 13.16
CA PHE A 105 3.32 6.45 14.59
C PHE A 105 4.68 5.83 14.82
N ALA A 106 5.35 6.25 15.90
CA ALA A 106 6.57 5.66 16.41
C ALA A 106 6.28 4.97 17.74
N TRP A 107 6.87 3.79 17.94
CA TRP A 107 6.79 3.06 19.20
C TRP A 107 7.70 3.70 20.25
N ASP A 108 7.12 4.09 21.38
CA ASP A 108 7.83 4.50 22.58
C ASP A 108 7.97 3.30 23.53
N PRO A 109 9.17 2.71 23.69
CA PRO A 109 9.38 1.57 24.56
C PRO A 109 9.43 1.93 26.06
N ASP A 110 9.59 3.21 26.42
CA ASP A 110 9.66 3.63 27.82
C ASP A 110 8.24 3.76 28.42
N ASP A 111 7.30 4.29 27.63
CA ASP A 111 5.89 4.44 28.01
C ASP A 111 5.00 3.30 27.48
N GLU A 112 5.53 2.38 26.67
CA GLU A 112 4.80 1.29 26.00
C GLU A 112 3.62 1.78 25.15
N THR A 113 3.80 2.90 24.43
CA THR A 113 2.73 3.52 23.62
C THR A 113 3.16 3.79 22.18
N TRP A 114 2.17 3.93 21.30
CA TRP A 114 2.37 4.47 19.95
C TRP A 114 2.13 5.98 19.95
N VAL A 115 3.13 6.74 19.53
CA VAL A 115 3.08 8.20 19.49
C VAL A 115 3.10 8.66 18.06
N GLN A 116 2.13 9.50 17.67
CA GLN A 116 2.12 10.08 16.32
C GLN A 116 3.39 10.90 16.08
N ARG A 117 4.04 10.63 14.94
CA ARG A 117 5.31 11.24 14.54
C ARG A 117 5.07 12.25 13.42
N GLY A 118 5.02 13.52 13.83
CA GLY A 118 4.69 14.64 12.95
C GLY A 118 3.19 14.91 12.86
N PHE A 119 2.80 15.86 12.01
CA PHE A 119 1.40 16.14 11.70
C PHE A 119 0.84 15.13 10.70
N ASP A 120 -0.48 15.18 10.53
CA ASP A 120 -1.21 14.43 9.51
C ASP A 120 -0.72 14.78 8.11
N ILE A 121 -0.75 13.79 7.23
CA ILE A 121 -0.47 13.95 5.80
C ILE A 121 -1.82 13.92 5.07
N ASP A 122 -2.46 15.10 5.03
CA ASP A 122 -3.78 15.28 4.43
C ASP A 122 -3.76 15.09 2.90
N GLY A 123 -4.86 14.58 2.36
CA GLY A 123 -5.19 14.67 0.93
C GLY A 123 -5.25 16.12 0.44
N GLU A 124 -5.33 16.32 -0.87
CA GLU A 124 -5.26 17.66 -1.44
C GLU A 124 -6.64 18.30 -1.62
N ALA A 125 -7.62 17.48 -2.00
CA ALA A 125 -9.00 17.90 -2.26
C ALA A 125 -10.03 16.84 -1.86
N ALA A 126 -11.29 17.26 -1.83
CA ALA A 126 -12.41 16.37 -1.57
C ALA A 126 -12.50 15.25 -2.62
N SER A 127 -12.79 14.03 -2.17
CA SER A 127 -12.89 12.81 -3.00
C SER A 127 -11.56 12.33 -3.61
N ASP A 128 -10.42 12.75 -3.08
CA ASP A 128 -9.11 12.20 -3.48
C ASP A 128 -8.86 10.80 -2.89
N PHE A 129 -9.46 10.50 -1.73
CA PHE A 129 -9.27 9.24 -0.98
C PHE A 129 -7.80 8.94 -0.65
N SER A 130 -7.03 9.96 -0.25
CA SER A 130 -5.63 9.82 0.17
C SER A 130 -5.50 8.85 1.35
N GLY A 131 -4.45 8.02 1.35
CA GLY A 131 -4.27 6.98 2.37
C GLY A 131 -5.02 5.68 2.06
N ILE A 132 -5.60 5.53 0.86
CA ILE A 132 -6.14 4.24 0.40
C ILE A 132 -5.06 3.15 0.37
N SER A 133 -3.83 3.54 0.05
CA SER A 133 -2.65 2.68 0.08
C SER A 133 -1.48 3.46 0.68
N VAL A 134 -0.72 2.80 1.56
CA VAL A 134 0.47 3.36 2.19
C VAL A 134 1.61 2.35 2.15
N SER A 135 2.85 2.82 2.03
CA SER A 135 4.03 1.98 2.12
C SER A 135 5.18 2.75 2.79
N LEU A 136 5.77 2.19 3.84
CA LEU A 136 6.97 2.71 4.50
C LEU A 136 8.24 2.04 3.95
N SER A 137 9.33 2.80 3.90
CA SER A 137 10.68 2.25 3.76
C SER A 137 11.07 1.42 4.99
N ALA A 138 12.09 0.58 4.86
CA ALA A 138 12.52 -0.33 5.93
C ALA A 138 12.98 0.41 7.20
N ASP A 139 13.54 1.61 7.06
CA ASP A 139 13.95 2.49 8.16
C ASP A 139 12.82 3.41 8.66
N GLY A 140 11.65 3.37 8.03
CA GLY A 140 10.49 4.18 8.37
C GLY A 140 10.68 5.68 8.15
N THR A 141 11.59 6.11 7.28
CA THR A 141 11.86 7.53 7.00
C THR A 141 11.30 8.03 5.66
N THR A 142 10.84 7.12 4.78
CA THR A 142 10.15 7.45 3.54
C THR A 142 8.77 6.78 3.54
N LEU A 143 7.74 7.53 3.17
CA LEU A 143 6.35 7.07 3.08
C LEU A 143 5.79 7.38 1.70
N ALA A 144 5.23 6.40 1.03
CA ALA A 144 4.39 6.60 -0.15
C ALA A 144 2.90 6.54 0.25
N VAL A 145 2.10 7.45 -0.30
CA VAL A 145 0.65 7.55 -0.06
C VAL A 145 -0.06 7.64 -1.40
N GLY A 146 -0.96 6.70 -1.67
CA GLY A 146 -1.83 6.73 -2.84
C GLY A 146 -3.13 7.50 -2.59
N ALA A 147 -3.63 8.19 -3.61
CA ALA A 147 -4.96 8.78 -3.64
C ALA A 147 -5.57 8.58 -5.02
N TYR A 148 -6.40 7.55 -5.17
CA TYR A 148 -6.89 7.12 -6.48
C TYR A 148 -7.92 8.07 -7.08
N GLY A 149 -8.54 8.93 -6.28
CA GLY A 149 -9.58 9.85 -6.70
C GLY A 149 -9.04 11.21 -7.15
N ASN A 150 -7.74 11.47 -7.00
CA ASN A 150 -7.15 12.77 -7.31
C ASN A 150 -7.31 13.14 -8.81
N ASP A 151 -7.46 14.44 -9.06
CA ASP A 151 -7.84 14.99 -10.36
C ASP A 151 -6.66 15.64 -11.14
N GLY A 152 -5.41 15.51 -10.68
CA GLY A 152 -4.22 16.20 -11.21
C GLY A 152 -4.02 16.04 -12.72
N ALA A 153 -4.26 14.84 -13.24
CA ALA A 153 -4.20 14.49 -14.67
C ALA A 153 -5.57 14.28 -15.34
N GLY A 154 -6.65 14.75 -14.71
CA GLY A 154 -8.04 14.55 -15.15
C GLY A 154 -8.87 13.86 -14.08
N SER A 155 -10.21 13.90 -14.23
CA SER A 155 -11.11 13.45 -13.17
C SER A 155 -10.87 11.99 -12.78
N GLY A 156 -10.51 11.72 -11.51
CA GLY A 156 -10.15 10.39 -11.03
C GLY A 156 -8.97 9.77 -11.78
N ALA A 157 -8.00 10.55 -12.24
CA ALA A 157 -6.77 9.99 -12.77
C ALA A 157 -5.96 9.30 -11.66
N GLY A 158 -6.11 9.81 -10.42
CA GLY A 158 -5.38 9.37 -9.25
C GLY A 158 -3.92 9.81 -9.29
N HIS A 159 -3.25 9.68 -8.16
CA HIS A 159 -1.82 9.95 -8.03
C HIS A 159 -1.22 9.20 -6.84
N ALA A 160 0.11 9.21 -6.75
CA ALA A 160 0.83 8.87 -5.54
C ALA A 160 1.76 10.03 -5.13
N ARG A 161 1.88 10.25 -3.81
CA ARG A 161 2.82 11.21 -3.23
C ARG A 161 3.81 10.50 -2.32
N VAL A 162 5.05 10.96 -2.32
CA VAL A 162 6.11 10.42 -1.46
C VAL A 162 6.57 11.48 -0.48
N PHE A 163 6.74 11.11 0.77
CA PHE A 163 7.17 11.98 1.86
C PHE A 163 8.44 11.44 2.50
N ALA A 164 9.36 12.33 2.86
CA ALA A 164 10.53 12.03 3.65
C ALA A 164 10.43 12.72 5.02
N TRP A 165 10.85 12.00 6.07
CA TRP A 165 10.94 12.54 7.41
C TRP A 165 12.09 13.54 7.52
N ASP A 166 11.79 14.76 7.96
CA ASP A 166 12.79 15.74 8.35
C ASP A 166 13.01 15.68 9.88
N PRO A 167 14.17 15.16 10.35
CA PRO A 167 14.46 15.07 11.78
C PRO A 167 14.82 16.42 12.42
N VAL A 168 15.04 17.49 11.65
CA VAL A 168 15.34 18.82 12.19
C VAL A 168 14.05 19.56 12.53
N ASP A 169 13.09 19.52 11.61
CA ASP A 169 11.79 20.19 11.79
C ASP A 169 10.75 19.27 12.44
N GLU A 170 11.04 17.97 12.58
CA GLU A 170 10.14 16.93 13.08
C GLU A 170 8.82 16.85 12.26
N THR A 171 8.95 16.94 10.93
CA THR A 171 7.83 16.94 9.99
C THR A 171 8.07 16.03 8.81
N TRP A 172 6.99 15.47 8.25
CA TRP A 172 7.01 14.86 6.92
C TRP A 172 6.99 15.93 5.84
N LYS A 173 7.93 15.85 4.89
CA LYS A 173 8.02 16.75 3.74
C LYS A 173 7.86 15.96 2.46
N GLN A 174 7.05 16.46 1.53
CA GLN A 174 6.92 15.83 0.23
C GLN A 174 8.28 15.80 -0.48
N ARG A 175 8.61 14.65 -1.07
CA ARG A 175 9.87 14.32 -1.71
C ARG A 175 9.64 14.19 -3.21
N GLY A 176 9.92 15.28 -3.92
CA GLY A 176 9.62 15.42 -5.35
C GLY A 176 8.19 15.88 -5.62
N ASP A 177 7.87 16.05 -6.89
CA ASP A 177 6.52 16.36 -7.36
C ASP A 177 5.59 15.13 -7.24
N ASP A 178 4.29 15.36 -7.44
CA ASP A 178 3.29 14.29 -7.49
C ASP A 178 3.56 13.31 -8.64
N ILE A 179 3.22 12.05 -8.43
CA ILE A 179 3.26 11.00 -9.46
C ILE A 179 1.83 10.78 -9.95
N ASP A 180 1.42 11.64 -10.89
CA ASP A 180 0.07 11.62 -11.45
C ASP A 180 -0.20 10.39 -12.31
N GLY A 181 -1.46 9.95 -12.32
CA GLY A 181 -2.01 9.03 -13.31
C GLY A 181 -1.90 9.58 -14.74
N GLU A 182 -2.18 8.74 -15.74
CA GLU A 182 -2.01 9.14 -17.13
C GLU A 182 -3.26 9.82 -17.71
N ALA A 183 -4.43 9.30 -17.33
CA ALA A 183 -5.71 9.77 -17.84
C ALA A 183 -6.83 9.68 -16.80
N ALA A 184 -7.91 10.41 -17.06
CA ALA A 184 -9.12 10.39 -16.23
C ALA A 184 -9.71 8.98 -16.12
N GLY A 185 -9.95 8.53 -14.89
CA GLY A 185 -10.55 7.24 -14.59
C GLY A 185 -9.56 6.10 -14.37
N ASP A 186 -8.25 6.32 -14.51
CA ASP A 186 -7.22 5.28 -14.36
C ASP A 186 -7.06 4.79 -12.91
N LEU A 187 -7.42 5.65 -11.95
CA LEU A 187 -7.31 5.41 -10.50
C LEU A 187 -5.87 5.07 -10.06
N SER A 188 -4.86 5.78 -10.58
CA SER A 188 -3.45 5.62 -10.18
C SER A 188 -3.27 5.88 -8.68
N GLY A 189 -2.38 5.13 -8.03
CA GLY A 189 -2.21 5.17 -6.57
C GLY A 189 -3.21 4.28 -5.82
N TYR A 190 -3.99 3.45 -6.54
CA TYR A 190 -4.84 2.43 -5.92
C TYR A 190 -4.01 1.49 -5.04
N SER A 191 -2.83 1.08 -5.52
CA SER A 191 -1.84 0.33 -4.77
C SER A 191 -0.46 0.97 -4.92
N VAL A 192 0.32 0.97 -3.83
CA VAL A 192 1.70 1.49 -3.81
C VAL A 192 2.63 0.54 -3.06
N SER A 193 3.90 0.47 -3.46
CA SER A 193 4.93 -0.28 -2.75
C SER A 193 6.30 0.37 -2.91
N LEU A 194 6.99 0.65 -1.79
CA LEU A 194 8.36 1.15 -1.78
C LEU A 194 9.39 0.01 -1.67
N SER A 195 10.59 0.25 -2.23
CA SER A 195 11.79 -0.50 -1.87
C SER A 195 12.20 -0.21 -0.42
N ALA A 196 13.04 -1.07 0.17
CA ALA A 196 13.48 -0.94 1.55
C ALA A 196 14.25 0.37 1.82
N ASP A 197 14.98 0.88 0.83
CA ASP A 197 15.71 2.15 0.92
C ASP A 197 14.86 3.37 0.51
N GLY A 198 13.60 3.18 0.13
CA GLY A 198 12.69 4.24 -0.29
C GLY A 198 13.10 4.95 -1.58
N THR A 199 13.90 4.32 -2.45
CA THR A 199 14.37 4.91 -3.72
C THR A 199 13.67 4.36 -4.96
N ALA A 200 12.91 3.29 -4.85
CA ALA A 200 12.02 2.79 -5.89
C ALA A 200 10.58 2.71 -5.37
N LEU A 201 9.62 3.05 -6.24
CA LEU A 201 8.19 3.04 -5.92
C LEU A 201 7.43 2.38 -7.08
N ALA A 202 6.61 1.37 -6.78
CA ALA A 202 5.62 0.85 -7.72
C ALA A 202 4.26 1.48 -7.43
N VAL A 203 3.52 1.82 -8.48
CA VAL A 203 2.18 2.42 -8.42
C VAL A 203 1.26 1.65 -9.37
N GLY A 204 0.14 1.15 -8.86
CA GLY A 204 -0.89 0.48 -9.64
C GLY A 204 -2.04 1.40 -10.03
N ALA A 205 -2.56 1.21 -11.25
CA ALA A 205 -3.70 1.91 -11.82
C ALA A 205 -4.64 0.91 -12.50
N PRO A 206 -5.54 0.25 -11.73
CA PRO A 206 -6.32 -0.89 -12.19
C PRO A 206 -7.34 -0.60 -13.28
N TYR A 207 -7.57 0.67 -13.64
CA TYR A 207 -8.57 1.06 -14.63
C TYR A 207 -7.98 1.76 -15.86
N ASN A 208 -6.65 1.80 -15.96
CA ASN A 208 -6.01 2.35 -17.15
C ASN A 208 -6.33 1.52 -18.41
N ASP A 209 -6.42 2.24 -19.54
CA ASP A 209 -6.91 1.70 -20.81
C ASP A 209 -5.78 1.33 -21.81
N GLY A 210 -4.50 1.36 -21.41
CA GLY A 210 -3.32 1.22 -22.29
C GLY A 210 -3.34 -0.04 -23.17
N ALA A 211 -3.71 -1.19 -22.60
CA ALA A 211 -3.85 -2.47 -23.30
C ALA A 211 -5.30 -2.88 -23.64
N GLY A 212 -6.28 -2.03 -23.33
CA GLY A 212 -7.71 -2.32 -23.47
C GLY A 212 -8.52 -1.70 -22.34
N SER A 213 -9.85 -1.60 -22.51
CA SER A 213 -10.72 -0.96 -21.50
C SER A 213 -10.53 -1.57 -20.12
N ASN A 214 -10.14 -0.78 -19.12
CA ASN A 214 -9.84 -1.23 -17.75
C ASN A 214 -8.89 -2.44 -17.68
N ALA A 215 -7.96 -2.58 -18.63
CA ALA A 215 -6.94 -3.62 -18.56
C ALA A 215 -6.03 -3.41 -17.33
N GLY A 216 -5.84 -2.14 -16.97
CA GLY A 216 -5.00 -1.70 -15.87
C GLY A 216 -3.51 -1.81 -16.21
N HIS A 217 -2.68 -1.20 -15.39
CA HIS A 217 -1.22 -1.32 -15.48
C HIS A 217 -0.55 -1.05 -14.12
N ALA A 218 0.75 -1.30 -14.07
CA ALA A 218 1.62 -0.80 -13.01
C ALA A 218 2.79 -0.01 -13.60
N ARG A 219 3.23 1.03 -12.89
CA ARG A 219 4.45 1.79 -13.20
C ARG A 219 5.43 1.70 -12.05
N VAL A 220 6.72 1.71 -12.36
CA VAL A 220 7.78 1.81 -11.36
C VAL A 220 8.56 3.09 -11.56
N PHE A 221 8.84 3.79 -10.48
CA PHE A 221 9.60 5.03 -10.45
C PHE A 221 10.86 4.85 -9.63
N ALA A 222 11.94 5.51 -10.04
CA ALA A 222 13.19 5.62 -9.31
C ALA A 222 13.43 7.08 -8.90
N TRP A 223 13.88 7.27 -7.67
CA TRP A 223 14.27 8.59 -7.17
C TRP A 223 15.59 9.04 -7.79
N ASP A 224 15.59 10.22 -8.39
CA ASP A 224 16.80 10.91 -8.82
C ASP A 224 17.23 11.92 -7.74
N PRO A 225 18.31 11.67 -6.99
CA PRO A 225 18.77 12.59 -5.95
C PRO A 225 19.49 13.83 -6.49
N VAL A 226 19.80 13.89 -7.80
CA VAL A 226 20.43 15.05 -8.43
C VAL A 226 19.38 16.08 -8.81
N ASP A 227 18.32 15.62 -9.46
CA ASP A 227 17.22 16.49 -9.90
C ASP A 227 16.11 16.63 -8.84
N GLU A 228 16.16 15.82 -7.78
CA GLU A 228 15.14 15.74 -6.72
C GLU A 228 13.75 15.38 -7.26
N THR A 229 13.71 14.46 -8.23
CA THR A 229 12.47 14.04 -8.93
C THR A 229 12.32 12.53 -8.96
N TRP A 230 11.08 12.05 -9.01
CA TRP A 230 10.76 10.67 -9.38
C TRP A 230 10.75 10.53 -10.91
N LYS A 231 11.49 9.55 -11.42
CA LYS A 231 11.54 9.23 -12.86
C LYS A 231 11.03 7.84 -13.09
N GLN A 232 10.13 7.67 -14.05
CA GLN A 232 9.66 6.34 -14.43
C GLN A 232 10.85 5.47 -14.89
N ARG A 233 10.88 4.24 -14.41
CA ARG A 233 11.95 3.27 -14.61
C ARG A 233 11.44 2.14 -15.51
N GLY A 234 11.72 2.28 -16.80
CA GLY A 234 11.19 1.40 -17.86
C GLY A 234 9.82 1.85 -18.36
N ASP A 235 9.30 1.10 -19.32
CA ASP A 235 7.94 1.28 -19.86
C ASP A 235 6.88 0.81 -18.85
N ASP A 236 5.62 1.10 -19.16
CA ASP A 236 4.46 0.62 -18.38
C ASP A 236 4.38 -0.91 -18.42
N ILE A 237 3.89 -1.48 -17.31
CA ILE A 237 3.63 -2.91 -17.21
C ILE A 237 2.13 -3.12 -17.36
N ASP A 238 1.69 -3.15 -18.61
CA ASP A 238 0.28 -3.24 -18.99
C ASP A 238 -0.36 -4.60 -18.64
N GLY A 239 -1.64 -4.55 -18.29
CA GLY A 239 -2.53 -5.71 -18.24
C GLY A 239 -2.67 -6.41 -19.59
N GLU A 240 -3.30 -7.59 -19.60
CA GLU A 240 -3.29 -8.46 -20.79
C GLU A 240 -4.55 -8.31 -21.64
N ALA A 241 -5.70 -8.15 -20.98
CA ALA A 241 -6.99 -7.97 -21.62
C ALA A 241 -7.85 -6.93 -20.90
N ALA A 242 -8.93 -6.53 -21.58
CA ALA A 242 -9.92 -5.61 -21.01
C ALA A 242 -10.56 -6.20 -19.75
N ASP A 243 -10.82 -5.35 -18.77
CA ASP A 243 -11.42 -5.64 -17.46
C ASP A 243 -10.60 -6.54 -16.51
N ASP A 244 -9.35 -6.91 -16.85
CA ASP A 244 -8.46 -7.70 -15.98
C ASP A 244 -8.08 -6.97 -14.67
N ARG A 245 -8.03 -5.64 -14.73
CA ARG A 245 -7.62 -4.74 -13.64
C ARG A 245 -6.22 -5.01 -13.09
N SER A 246 -5.22 -5.14 -13.97
CA SER A 246 -3.82 -5.25 -13.57
C SER A 246 -3.35 -4.01 -12.79
N GLY A 247 -2.54 -4.20 -11.76
CA GLY A 247 -2.17 -3.12 -10.83
C GLY A 247 -3.17 -2.93 -9.70
N TYR A 248 -4.15 -3.82 -9.55
CA TYR A 248 -5.01 -3.84 -8.36
C TYR A 248 -4.18 -4.00 -7.07
N SER A 249 -3.15 -4.83 -7.13
CA SER A 249 -2.14 -4.93 -6.07
C SER A 249 -0.73 -4.96 -6.67
N VAL A 250 0.23 -4.34 -5.97
CA VAL A 250 1.65 -4.32 -6.35
C VAL A 250 2.54 -4.60 -5.14
N SER A 251 3.67 -5.25 -5.36
CA SER A 251 4.70 -5.45 -4.33
C SER A 251 6.09 -5.42 -4.94
N LEU A 252 6.97 -4.58 -4.41
CA LEU A 252 8.39 -4.53 -4.76
C LEU A 252 9.24 -5.33 -3.77
N SER A 253 10.33 -5.92 -4.27
CA SER A 253 11.41 -6.44 -3.43
C SER A 253 12.15 -5.32 -2.71
N ALA A 254 12.91 -5.67 -1.67
CA ALA A 254 13.64 -4.70 -0.84
C ALA A 254 14.67 -3.89 -1.64
N ASP A 255 15.29 -4.49 -2.66
CA ASP A 255 16.21 -3.80 -3.58
C ASP A 255 15.51 -3.09 -4.74
N GLY A 256 14.18 -3.19 -4.82
CA GLY A 256 13.36 -2.61 -5.87
C GLY A 256 13.59 -3.20 -7.25
N THR A 257 14.20 -4.39 -7.41
CA THR A 257 14.49 -5.01 -8.73
C THR A 257 13.52 -6.09 -9.17
N THR A 258 12.65 -6.55 -8.27
CA THR A 258 11.56 -7.50 -8.57
C THR A 258 10.23 -6.85 -8.21
N LEU A 259 9.25 -6.98 -9.09
CA LEU A 259 7.89 -6.47 -8.92
C LEU A 259 6.90 -7.63 -9.10
N ALA A 260 5.91 -7.74 -8.21
CA ALA A 260 4.72 -8.54 -8.42
C ALA A 260 3.52 -7.62 -8.68
N VAL A 261 2.66 -8.02 -9.63
CA VAL A 261 1.44 -7.29 -10.01
C VAL A 261 0.27 -8.26 -10.02
N GLY A 262 -0.79 -7.97 -9.28
CA GLY A 262 -2.04 -8.73 -9.30
C GLY A 262 -3.08 -8.12 -10.23
N ALA A 263 -3.86 -8.98 -10.91
CA ALA A 263 -5.01 -8.60 -11.71
C ALA A 263 -6.19 -9.52 -11.36
N ARG A 264 -7.03 -9.06 -10.43
CA ARG A 264 -8.03 -9.92 -9.77
C ARG A 264 -9.14 -10.45 -10.68
N TYR A 265 -9.24 -9.93 -11.89
CA TYR A 265 -10.30 -10.28 -12.84
C TYR A 265 -9.80 -10.88 -14.14
N ASN A 266 -8.51 -11.22 -14.22
CA ASN A 266 -8.00 -11.90 -15.40
C ASN A 266 -8.70 -13.25 -15.65
N ASP A 267 -8.89 -13.54 -16.93
CA ASP A 267 -9.67 -14.69 -17.41
C ASP A 267 -8.81 -15.92 -17.79
N GLY A 268 -7.50 -15.92 -17.53
CA GLY A 268 -6.52 -16.92 -18.00
C GLY A 268 -6.90 -18.36 -17.71
N ALA A 269 -7.39 -18.63 -16.49
CA ALA A 269 -7.88 -19.95 -16.05
C ALA A 269 -9.42 -20.09 -16.01
N GLY A 270 -10.15 -19.09 -16.51
CA GLY A 270 -11.61 -19.04 -16.49
C GLY A 270 -12.12 -17.66 -16.06
N SER A 271 -13.43 -17.42 -16.21
CA SER A 271 -14.02 -16.11 -15.94
C SER A 271 -13.66 -15.60 -14.54
N ASN A 272 -13.02 -14.43 -14.45
CA ASN A 272 -12.59 -13.81 -13.21
C ASN A 272 -11.80 -14.76 -12.30
N ALA A 273 -10.97 -15.64 -12.87
CA ALA A 273 -10.08 -16.49 -12.07
C ALA A 273 -9.02 -15.65 -11.35
N GLY A 274 -8.63 -14.53 -11.97
CA GLY A 274 -7.57 -13.64 -11.51
C GLY A 274 -6.18 -14.25 -11.68
N HIS A 275 -5.15 -13.41 -11.63
CA HIS A 275 -3.76 -13.88 -11.66
C HIS A 275 -2.79 -12.90 -10.98
N ALA A 276 -1.55 -13.36 -10.83
CA ALA A 276 -0.40 -12.53 -10.50
C ALA A 276 0.75 -12.76 -11.50
N ARG A 277 1.46 -11.68 -11.82
CA ARG A 277 2.66 -11.71 -12.67
C ARG A 277 3.86 -11.14 -11.91
N VAL A 278 5.04 -11.69 -12.16
CA VAL A 278 6.30 -11.26 -11.54
C VAL A 278 7.25 -10.77 -12.61
N PHE A 279 7.85 -9.60 -12.40
CA PHE A 279 8.79 -8.96 -13.32
C PHE A 279 10.13 -8.72 -12.63
N ALA A 280 11.22 -8.87 -13.38
CA ALA A 280 12.57 -8.52 -12.96
C ALA A 280 13.10 -7.37 -13.82
N TRP A 281 13.76 -6.42 -13.18
CA TRP A 281 14.40 -5.30 -13.86
C TRP A 281 15.67 -5.75 -14.57
N ASP A 282 15.76 -5.47 -15.88
CA ASP A 282 16.98 -5.59 -16.65
C ASP A 282 17.68 -4.22 -16.73
N PRO A 283 18.80 -4.02 -16.00
CA PRO A 283 19.53 -2.75 -16.02
C PRO A 283 20.35 -2.53 -17.30
N VAL A 284 20.48 -3.52 -18.18
CA VAL A 284 21.20 -3.39 -19.46
C VAL A 284 20.29 -2.80 -20.52
N ASP A 285 19.09 -3.35 -20.64
CA ASP A 285 18.10 -2.90 -21.63
C ASP A 285 17.13 -1.85 -21.06
N GLU A 286 17.22 -1.55 -19.76
CA GLU A 286 16.35 -0.61 -19.03
C GLU A 286 14.86 -0.99 -19.13
N THR A 287 14.54 -2.29 -19.02
CA THR A 287 13.18 -2.82 -19.15
C THR A 287 12.79 -3.75 -18.02
N TRP A 288 11.49 -3.93 -17.82
CA TRP A 288 10.92 -4.96 -16.95
C TRP A 288 10.63 -6.23 -17.77
N VAL A 289 11.19 -7.35 -17.33
CA VAL A 289 11.05 -8.64 -18.01
C VAL A 289 10.28 -9.59 -17.10
N GLN A 290 9.18 -10.16 -17.61
CA GLN A 290 8.40 -11.14 -16.86
C GLN A 290 9.26 -12.38 -16.54
N ARG A 291 9.16 -12.82 -15.28
CA ARG A 291 9.90 -13.94 -14.72
C ARG A 291 8.99 -15.15 -14.57
N GLY A 292 9.10 -16.06 -15.52
CA GLY A 292 8.29 -17.27 -15.56
C GLY A 292 6.93 -17.04 -16.23
N GLU A 293 6.07 -18.03 -16.14
CA GLU A 293 4.69 -17.96 -16.61
C GLU A 293 3.81 -17.22 -15.59
N ASP A 294 2.59 -16.90 -16.01
CA ASP A 294 1.55 -16.35 -15.14
C ASP A 294 1.20 -17.28 -13.97
N ILE A 295 0.79 -16.69 -12.85
CA ILE A 295 0.29 -17.42 -11.67
C ILE A 295 -1.21 -17.23 -11.62
N ASP A 296 -1.94 -18.06 -12.37
CA ASP A 296 -3.39 -18.00 -12.48
C ASP A 296 -4.11 -18.54 -11.24
N GLY A 297 -5.33 -18.04 -11.00
CA GLY A 297 -6.28 -18.68 -10.09
C GLY A 297 -6.63 -20.10 -10.53
N GLU A 298 -7.08 -20.93 -9.59
CA GLU A 298 -7.29 -22.36 -9.84
C GLU A 298 -8.66 -22.66 -10.48
N ALA A 299 -9.62 -21.73 -10.36
CA ALA A 299 -10.96 -21.82 -10.92
C ALA A 299 -11.59 -20.45 -11.25
N ALA A 300 -12.68 -20.47 -12.03
CA ALA A 300 -13.47 -19.28 -12.31
C ALA A 300 -14.05 -18.69 -11.02
N TYR A 301 -13.99 -17.35 -10.90
CA TYR A 301 -14.41 -16.56 -9.74
C TYR A 301 -13.58 -16.80 -8.46
N ASP A 302 -12.37 -17.36 -8.59
CA ASP A 302 -11.40 -17.38 -7.49
C ASP A 302 -10.87 -15.98 -7.19
N GLU A 303 -10.95 -15.06 -8.15
CA GLU A 303 -10.46 -13.68 -8.02
C GLU A 303 -9.04 -13.62 -7.42
N SER A 304 -8.10 -14.44 -7.89
CA SER A 304 -6.69 -14.44 -7.44
C SER A 304 -5.99 -13.12 -7.80
N GLY A 305 -5.08 -12.63 -6.95
CA GLY A 305 -4.38 -11.35 -7.14
C GLY A 305 -4.98 -10.06 -6.52
N PRO A 306 -6.00 -10.07 -5.62
CA PRO A 306 -6.42 -8.85 -4.92
C PRO A 306 -5.34 -8.38 -3.93
N SER A 307 -4.45 -9.28 -3.52
CA SER A 307 -3.25 -8.96 -2.75
C SER A 307 -2.07 -9.80 -3.23
N VAL A 308 -0.92 -9.15 -3.34
CA VAL A 308 0.38 -9.79 -3.64
C VAL A 308 1.42 -9.29 -2.65
N SER A 309 2.34 -10.15 -2.24
CA SER A 309 3.43 -9.78 -1.34
C SER A 309 4.69 -10.57 -1.66
N LEU A 310 5.76 -9.85 -2.01
CA LEU A 310 7.09 -10.42 -2.24
C LEU A 310 7.89 -10.53 -0.94
N SER A 311 8.74 -11.56 -0.86
CA SER A 311 9.84 -11.57 0.09
C SER A 311 10.83 -10.42 -0.19
N ALA A 312 11.59 -10.00 0.82
CA ALA A 312 12.58 -8.94 0.69
C ALA A 312 13.59 -9.19 -0.45
N ASP A 313 13.98 -10.45 -0.69
CA ASP A 313 14.90 -10.84 -1.77
C ASP A 313 14.21 -11.08 -3.13
N GLY A 314 12.88 -10.89 -3.23
CA GLY A 314 12.11 -11.08 -4.45
C GLY A 314 12.05 -12.53 -4.95
N THR A 315 12.36 -13.52 -4.11
CA THR A 315 12.40 -14.93 -4.52
C THR A 315 11.15 -15.73 -4.17
N ALA A 316 10.32 -15.24 -3.24
CA ALA A 316 9.04 -15.82 -2.87
C ALA A 316 7.92 -14.80 -3.05
N LEU A 317 6.74 -15.28 -3.43
CA LEU A 317 5.52 -14.51 -3.60
C LEU A 317 4.38 -15.20 -2.84
N ALA A 318 3.59 -14.42 -2.11
CA ALA A 318 2.27 -14.81 -1.65
C ALA A 318 1.21 -14.09 -2.51
N VAL A 319 0.15 -14.82 -2.89
CA VAL A 319 -0.99 -14.30 -3.68
C VAL A 319 -2.27 -14.66 -2.92
N GLY A 320 -3.12 -13.66 -2.67
CA GLY A 320 -4.46 -13.88 -2.12
C GLY A 320 -5.45 -14.29 -3.21
N ALA A 321 -6.47 -15.05 -2.84
CA ALA A 321 -7.64 -15.45 -3.63
C ALA A 321 -8.84 -15.60 -2.68
#